data_AF-A0A9Q8Q3Q0-F1
#
_entry.id   AF-A0A9Q8Q3Q0-F1
#
_cell.length_a   1.000
_cell.length_b   1.000
_cell.length_c   1.000
_cell.angle_alpha   90.00
_cell.angle_beta   90.00
_cell.angle_gamma   90.00
#
_symmetry.space_group_name_H-M   'P 1'
#
loop_
_entity.id
_entity.type
_entity.pdbx_description
1 polymer ?
#
loop_
_entity_poly.entity_id
_entity_poly.type
_entity_poly.pdbx_seq_one_letter_code
_entity_poly.pdbx_strand_id
1 'polypeptide(L)' 'MKLTILRAIYFGNNVAVEGEIIETGDLHGRELIKKGYAIEMEGDHAEEQEQQEQQEQQEQQEQQDEKATKTKKGK' A
#
# COMPACT_ATOMS: atom_id res chain seq x y z
N MET A 1 1.55 -16.09 2.64
CA MET A 1 0.26 -15.37 2.78
C MET A 1 -0.64 -15.69 1.59
N LYS A 2 -1.91 -16.04 1.82
CA LYS A 2 -2.89 -16.33 0.76
C LYS A 2 -3.78 -15.11 0.57
N LEU A 3 -3.77 -14.57 -0.65
CA LEU A 3 -4.49 -13.35 -0.97
C LEU A 3 -5.48 -13.56 -2.11
N THR A 4 -6.61 -12.88 -2.03
CA THR A 4 -7.57 -12.74 -3.13
C THR A 4 -7.27 -11.46 -3.89
N ILE A 5 -7.07 -11.57 -5.20
CA ILE A 5 -6.77 -10.45 -6.07
C ILE A 5 -8.02 -9.60 -6.28
N LEU A 6 -7.90 -8.29 -6.06
CA LEU A 6 -8.92 -7.27 -6.33
C LEU A 6 -8.66 -6.50 -7.63
N ARG A 7 -7.49 -6.64 -8.24
CA ARG A 7 -7.15 -5.96 -9.49
C ARG A 7 -6.14 -6.80 -10.27
N ALA A 8 -6.29 -6.89 -11.58
CA ALA A 8 -5.37 -7.70 -12.39
C ALA A 8 -3.91 -7.29 -12.16
N ILE A 9 -3.07 -8.23 -11.72
CA ILE A 9 -1.64 -8.02 -11.47
C ILE A 9 -0.81 -9.07 -12.19
N TYR A 10 0.41 -8.71 -12.55
CA TYR A 10 1.38 -9.67 -13.04
C TYR A 10 2.10 -10.33 -11.87
N PHE A 11 1.89 -11.63 -11.69
CA PHE A 11 2.43 -12.41 -10.58
C PHE A 11 2.99 -13.75 -11.08
N GLY A 12 4.25 -14.05 -10.74
CA GLY A 12 4.84 -15.37 -11.03
C GLY A 12 4.80 -15.80 -12.51
N ASN A 13 5.04 -14.87 -13.44
CA ASN A 13 4.96 -15.08 -14.89
C ASN A 13 3.55 -15.28 -15.47
N ASN A 14 2.50 -15.02 -14.68
CA ASN A 14 1.12 -15.03 -15.13
C ASN A 14 0.40 -13.72 -14.75
N VAL A 15 -0.77 -13.46 -15.34
CA VAL A 15 -1.62 -12.33 -14.96
C VAL A 15 -2.72 -12.89 -14.06
N ALA A 16 -2.58 -12.65 -12.75
CA ALA A 16 -3.61 -12.98 -11.79
C ALA A 16 -4.76 -11.97 -11.91
N VAL A 17 -5.97 -12.46 -12.12
CA VAL A 17 -7.17 -11.62 -12.37
C VAL A 17 -8.00 -11.44 -11.10
N GLU A 18 -8.95 -10.50 -11.13
CA GLU A 18 -9.89 -10.28 -10.02
C GLU A 18 -10.59 -11.58 -9.58
N GLY A 19 -10.60 -11.82 -8.27
CA GLY A 19 -11.14 -13.03 -7.65
C GLY A 19 -10.20 -14.22 -7.63
N GLU A 20 -9.02 -14.14 -8.27
CA GLU A 20 -8.03 -15.20 -8.23
C GLU A 20 -7.30 -15.22 -6.88
N ILE A 21 -6.99 -16.42 -6.40
CA ILE A 21 -6.26 -16.63 -5.17
C ILE A 21 -4.81 -16.90 -5.52
N ILE A 22 -3.92 -16.04 -5.01
CA ILE A 22 -2.48 -16.23 -5.15
C ILE A 22 -1.84 -16.49 -3.79
N GLU A 23 -0.77 -17.27 -3.81
CA GLU A 23 0.10 -17.44 -2.64
C GLU A 23 1.37 -16.62 -2.85
N THR A 24 1.63 -15.72 -1.92
CA THR A 24 2.80 -14.83 -1.96
C THR A 24 3.49 -14.75 -0.60
N GLY A 25 4.71 -14.23 -0.57
CA GLY A 25 5.45 -14.00 0.68
C GLY A 25 4.83 -12.86 1.49
N ASP A 26 5.05 -12.84 2.81
CA ASP A 26 4.41 -11.90 3.74
C ASP A 26 4.69 -10.42 3.39
N LEU A 27 5.93 -10.10 3.02
CA LEU A 27 6.30 -8.73 2.62
C LEU A 27 5.58 -8.28 1.35
N HIS A 28 5.59 -9.13 0.32
CA HIS A 28 4.95 -8.82 -0.96
C HIS A 28 3.43 -8.80 -0.82
N GLY A 29 2.87 -9.68 -0.01
CA GLY A 29 1.45 -9.74 0.23
C GLY A 29 0.92 -8.49 0.93
N ARG A 30 1.62 -8.04 1.97
CA ARG A 30 1.31 -6.77 2.64
C ARG A 30 1.40 -5.58 1.70
N GLU A 31 2.38 -5.54 0.80
CA GLU A 31 2.45 -4.49 -0.22
C GLU A 31 1.25 -4.50 -1.16
N LEU A 32 0.78 -5.69 -1.58
CA LEU A 32 -0.41 -5.81 -2.43
C LEU A 32 -1.68 -5.36 -1.69
N ILE A 33 -1.79 -5.69 -0.41
CA ILE A 33 -2.90 -5.22 0.46
C ILE A 33 -2.83 -3.71 0.65
N LYS A 34 -1.67 -3.18 1.04
CA LYS A 34 -1.44 -1.74 1.23
C LYS A 34 -1.81 -0.93 -0.01
N LYS A 35 -1.48 -1.46 -1.19
CA LYS A 35 -1.76 -0.81 -2.48
C LYS A 35 -3.17 -1.10 -3.03
N GLY A 36 -3.99 -1.90 -2.33
CA GLY A 36 -5.35 -2.23 -2.75
C GLY A 36 -5.46 -3.21 -3.94
N TYR A 37 -4.40 -3.94 -4.26
CA TYR A 37 -4.39 -4.93 -5.35
C TYR A 37 -4.92 -6.29 -4.90
N ALA A 38 -4.87 -6.60 -3.60
CA ALA A 38 -5.32 -7.87 -3.05
C ALA A 38 -5.81 -7.73 -1.61
N ILE A 39 -6.54 -8.72 -1.10
CA ILE A 39 -6.99 -8.81 0.29
C ILE A 39 -6.58 -10.16 0.88
N GLU A 40 -6.29 -10.20 2.18
CA GLU A 40 -6.04 -11.47 2.85
C GLU A 40 -7.35 -12.28 2.96
N MET A 41 -7.27 -13.59 2.67
CA MET A 41 -8.45 -14.46 2.73
C MET A 41 -8.94 -14.72 4.16
N GLU A 42 -8.13 -14.41 5.17
CA GLU A 42 -8.45 -14.58 6.59
C GLU A 42 -9.09 -13.31 7.17
N GLY A 43 -10.29 -13.02 6.67
CA GLY A 43 -11.45 -12.65 7.49
C GLY A 43 -11.57 -11.29 8.19
N ASP A 44 -10.52 -10.51 8.52
CA ASP A 44 -10.74 -9.40 9.50
C ASP A 44 -9.80 -8.19 9.45
N HIS A 45 -9.07 -7.92 8.35
CA HIS A 45 -8.06 -6.85 8.36
C HIS A 45 -8.34 -5.67 7.41
N ALA A 46 -9.59 -5.18 7.38
CA ALA A 46 -9.91 -3.91 6.71
C ALA A 46 -9.44 -2.68 7.51
N GLU A 47 -9.23 -2.81 8.83
CA GLU A 47 -8.91 -1.66 9.70
C GLU A 47 -7.45 -1.15 9.62
N GLU A 48 -6.49 -1.97 9.15
CA GLU A 48 -5.06 -1.56 9.12
C GLU A 48 -4.74 -0.67 7.90
N GLN A 49 -5.57 -0.69 6.85
CA GLN A 49 -5.39 0.14 5.66
C GLN A 49 -5.67 1.64 5.93
N GLU A 50 -6.64 1.96 6.77
CA GLU A 50 -7.04 3.35 7.05
C GLU A 50 -5.99 4.11 7.90
N GLN A 51 -5.25 3.42 8.77
CA GLN A 51 -4.18 4.04 9.58
C GLN A 51 -2.95 4.40 8.76
N GLN A 52 -2.63 3.65 7.72
CA GLN A 52 -1.38 3.85 6.96
C GLN A 52 -1.50 4.96 5.91
N GLU A 53 -2.70 5.15 5.32
CA GLU A 53 -2.98 6.29 4.43
C GLU A 53 -2.86 7.65 5.15
N GLN A 54 -3.23 7.71 6.44
CA GLN A 54 -3.04 8.91 7.26
C GLN A 54 -1.56 9.22 7.53
N GLN A 55 -0.72 8.20 7.72
CA GLN A 55 0.71 8.40 8.01
C GLN A 55 1.47 8.94 6.77
N GLU A 56 1.14 8.42 5.58
CA GLU A 56 1.77 8.89 4.33
C GLU A 56 1.38 10.34 3.96
N GLN A 57 0.16 10.79 4.29
CA GLN A 57 -0.23 12.20 4.14
C GLN A 57 0.51 13.11 5.12
N GLN A 58 0.74 12.66 6.36
CA GLN A 58 1.42 13.46 7.38
C GLN A 58 2.90 13.69 7.03
N GLU A 59 3.61 12.67 6.53
CA GLU A 59 5.00 12.81 6.08
C GLU A 59 5.18 13.72 4.85
N GLN A 60 4.20 13.74 3.92
CA GLN A 60 4.26 14.67 2.78
C GLN A 60 4.06 16.13 3.20
N GLN A 61 3.20 16.38 4.19
CA GLN A 61 2.92 17.73 4.65
C GLN A 61 4.11 18.32 5.42
N GLU A 62 4.80 17.50 6.22
CA GLU A 62 5.97 17.92 6.98
C GLU A 62 7.18 18.24 6.07
N GLN A 63 7.38 17.46 4.99
CA GLN A 63 8.43 17.74 3.99
C GLN A 63 8.20 19.03 3.19
N GLN A 64 6.96 19.43 2.94
CA GLN A 64 6.68 20.70 2.26
C GLN A 64 6.99 21.90 3.15
N ASP A 65 6.63 21.82 4.44
CA ASP A 65 6.86 22.92 5.38
C ASP A 65 8.37 23.16 5.64
N GLU A 66 9.14 22.07 5.70
CA GLU A 66 10.60 22.16 5.90
C GLU A 66 11.32 22.81 4.68
N LYS A 67 10.87 22.55 3.45
CA LYS A 67 11.43 23.22 2.26
C LYS A 67 11.03 24.70 2.19
N ALA A 68 9.81 25.04 2.59
CA ALA A 68 9.34 26.43 2.56
C ALA A 68 10.07 27.32 3.59
N THR A 69 10.36 26.79 4.78
CA THR A 69 11.07 27.53 5.84
C THR A 69 12.56 27.74 5.54
N LYS A 70 13.24 26.77 4.89
CA LYS A 70 14.66 26.89 4.51
C LYS A 70 14.90 27.95 3.42
N THR A 71 13.91 28.26 2.59
CA THR A 71 14.07 29.22 1.48
C THR A 71 13.89 30.69 1.92
N LYS A 72 13.19 30.96 3.03
CA LYS A 72 12.96 32.32 3.54
C LYS A 72 14.07 32.87 4.43
N LYS A 73 15.01 32.03 4.90
CA LYS A 73 16.11 32.45 5.81
C LYS A 73 17.41 32.83 5.09
N GLY A 74 17.43 32.80 3.77
CA GLY A 74 18.63 33.00 2.94
C GLY A 74 18.54 34.18 1.96
N LYS A 75 17.79 35.24 2.27
CA LYS A 75 17.78 36.47 1.47
C LYS A 75 17.94 37.70 2.35
#